data_AF-A0A224XE55-F1
#
_entry.id   AF-A0A224XE55-F1
#
_cell.length_a   1.000
_cell.length_b   1.000
_cell.length_c   1.000
_cell.angle_alpha   90.00
_cell.angle_beta   90.00
_cell.angle_gamma   90.00
#
_symmetry.space_group_name_H-M   'P 1'
#
loop_
_entity.id
_entity.type
_entity.pdbx_description
1 polymer ?
#
loop_
_entity_poly.entity_id
_entity_poly.type
_entity_poly.pdbx_seq_one_letter_code
_entity_poly.pdbx_strand_id
1 'polypeptide(L)'
;MYNYLKADLYLVNLMLDHVQLVEKTVGRQIDTDYMIHLEHIAYHLSEISDKTKQILPEMNWACLSRLRDLINYEVYHFKLGDVIETVSDEMLVLSELLPKLRDCLEQELEGARK
;
A
#
# COMPACT_ATOMS: atom_id res chain seq x y z
N MET A 1 -0.43 -15.11 -17.64
CA MET A 1 -1.42 -14.11 -17.17
C MET A 1 -1.57 -14.17 -15.66
N TYR A 2 -1.72 -15.35 -15.07
CA TYR A 2 -1.94 -15.55 -13.64
C TYR A 2 -0.87 -14.99 -12.66
N ASN A 3 0.39 -14.84 -13.10
CA ASN A 3 1.49 -14.48 -12.20
C ASN A 3 1.49 -12.99 -11.81
N TYR A 4 1.06 -12.09 -12.70
CA TYR A 4 1.05 -10.65 -12.39
C TYR A 4 -0.10 -10.29 -11.45
N LEU A 5 -1.29 -10.89 -11.61
CA LEU A 5 -2.43 -10.63 -10.72
C LEU A 5 -2.12 -11.00 -9.26
N LYS A 6 -1.42 -12.12 -9.03
CA LYS A 6 -0.96 -12.50 -7.69
C LYS A 6 0.06 -11.52 -7.12
N ALA A 7 1.01 -11.08 -7.94
CA ALA A 7 2.02 -10.12 -7.53
C ALA A 7 1.37 -8.77 -7.19
N ASP A 8 0.50 -8.26 -8.06
CA ASP A 8 -0.22 -7.01 -7.86
C ASP A 8 -1.15 -7.08 -6.64
N LEU A 9 -1.86 -8.20 -6.43
CA LEU A 9 -2.68 -8.41 -5.24
C LEU A 9 -1.83 -8.39 -3.95
N TYR A 10 -0.66 -9.03 -3.98
CA TYR A 10 0.28 -8.98 -2.86
C TYR A 10 0.75 -7.54 -2.56
N LEU A 11 1.05 -6.75 -3.60
CA LEU A 11 1.45 -5.35 -3.45
C LEU A 11 0.34 -4.49 -2.85
N VAL A 12 -0.90 -4.68 -3.29
CA VAL A 12 -2.06 -3.95 -2.72
C VAL A 12 -2.25 -4.30 -1.25
N ASN A 13 -2.05 -5.56 -0.86
CA ASN A 13 -2.12 -5.95 0.53
C ASN A 13 -1.00 -5.30 1.37
N LEU A 14 0.23 -5.23 0.86
CA LEU A 14 1.31 -4.50 1.55
C LEU A 14 1.01 -3.00 1.72
N MET A 15 0.39 -2.38 0.72
CA MET A 15 -0.05 -0.99 0.81
C MET A 15 -1.17 -0.81 1.83
N LEU A 16 -2.10 -1.76 1.94
CA LEU A 16 -3.13 -1.77 2.99
C LEU A 16 -2.52 -1.97 4.38
N ASP A 17 -1.53 -2.84 4.50
CA ASP A 17 -0.80 -3.06 5.75
C ASP A 17 -0.10 -1.78 6.21
N HIS A 18 0.47 -1.00 5.28
CA HIS A 18 1.04 0.33 5.57
C HIS A 18 -0.01 1.30 6.11
N VAL A 19 -1.17 1.40 5.45
CA VAL A 19 -2.28 2.26 5.91
C VAL A 19 -2.67 1.90 7.34
N GLN A 20 -2.88 0.63 7.61
CA GLN A 20 -3.23 0.15 8.95
C GLN A 20 -2.13 0.37 9.97
N LEU A 21 -0.86 0.23 9.57
CA LEU A 21 0.29 0.46 10.44
C LEU A 21 0.34 1.92 10.90
N VAL A 22 0.19 2.87 9.97
CA VAL A 22 0.18 4.31 10.27
C VAL A 22 -1.03 4.65 11.13
N GLU A 23 -2.24 4.23 10.76
CA GLU A 23 -3.47 4.50 11.53
C GLU A 23 -3.38 4.03 12.98
N LYS A 24 -2.79 2.86 13.24
CA LYS A 24 -2.61 2.33 14.60
C LYS A 24 -1.57 3.09 15.42
N THR A 25 -0.66 3.79 14.75
CA THR A 25 0.52 4.43 15.35
C THR A 25 0.36 5.94 15.49
N VAL A 26 -0.59 6.55 14.79
CA VAL A 26 -0.93 7.97 14.94
C VAL A 26 -1.25 8.30 16.40
N GLY A 27 -0.63 9.38 16.90
CA GLY A 27 -0.71 9.81 18.30
C GLY A 27 0.08 8.94 19.28
N ARG A 28 0.86 7.97 18.80
CA ARG A 28 1.75 7.11 19.59
C ARG A 28 3.19 7.26 19.12
N GLN A 29 4.11 6.83 19.97
CA GLN A 29 5.52 6.76 19.61
C GLN A 29 5.77 5.57 18.68
N ILE A 30 6.58 5.80 17.65
CA ILE A 30 7.11 4.76 16.78
C ILE A 30 7.99 3.83 17.62
N ASP A 31 7.64 2.55 17.62
CA ASP A 31 8.39 1.49 18.29
C ASP A 31 9.21 0.67 17.28
N THR A 32 9.93 -0.33 17.79
CA THR A 32 10.77 -1.19 16.95
C THR A 32 9.93 -2.01 15.98
N ASP A 33 8.74 -2.44 16.38
CA ASP A 33 7.85 -3.24 15.54
C ASP A 33 7.36 -2.42 14.35
N TYR A 34 7.01 -1.16 14.55
CA TYR A 34 6.68 -0.24 13.47
C TYR A 34 7.80 -0.12 12.44
N MET A 35 9.03 0.11 12.89
CA MET A 35 10.18 0.27 11.99
C MET A 35 10.44 -1.00 11.17
N ILE A 36 10.36 -2.18 11.79
CA ILE A 36 10.53 -3.46 11.10
C ILE A 36 9.44 -3.66 10.03
N HIS A 37 8.17 -3.35 10.36
CA HIS A 37 7.07 -3.48 9.40
C HIS A 37 7.19 -2.49 8.25
N LEU A 38 7.55 -1.24 8.53
CA LEU A 38 7.76 -0.22 7.52
C LEU A 38 8.89 -0.61 6.55
N GLU A 39 10.03 -1.08 7.06
CA GLU A 39 11.13 -1.59 6.22
C GLU A 39 10.71 -2.80 5.39
N HIS A 40 9.96 -3.74 5.97
CA HIS A 40 9.45 -4.90 5.25
C HIS A 40 8.56 -4.50 4.08
N ILE A 41 7.62 -3.58 4.32
CA ILE A 41 6.70 -3.07 3.28
C ILE A 41 7.51 -2.37 2.18
N ALA A 42 8.43 -1.48 2.55
CA ALA A 42 9.23 -0.73 1.60
C ALA A 42 10.12 -1.62 0.72
N TYR A 43 10.72 -2.68 1.32
CA TYR A 43 11.56 -3.63 0.58
C TYR A 43 10.81 -4.37 -0.52
N HIS A 44 9.53 -4.70 -0.28
CA HIS A 44 8.72 -5.48 -1.20
C HIS A 44 7.86 -4.61 -2.14
N LEU A 45 7.78 -3.30 -1.88
CA LEU A 45 6.98 -2.41 -2.71
C LEU A 45 7.59 -2.30 -4.12
N SER A 46 6.80 -2.65 -5.12
CA SER A 46 7.13 -2.48 -6.53
C SER A 46 5.95 -1.86 -7.28
N GLU A 47 6.14 -1.56 -8.56
CA GLU A 47 5.11 -0.94 -9.37
C GLU A 47 4.03 -1.95 -9.77
N ILE A 48 2.76 -1.57 -9.63
CA ILE A 48 1.62 -2.35 -10.15
C ILE A 48 1.78 -2.52 -11.66
N SER A 49 1.54 -3.73 -12.16
CA SER A 49 1.73 -4.03 -13.57
C SER A 49 0.83 -3.20 -14.49
N ASP A 50 1.33 -2.84 -15.68
CA ASP A 50 0.54 -2.10 -16.68
C ASP A 50 -0.71 -2.86 -17.14
N LYS A 51 -0.72 -4.19 -17.01
CA LYS A 51 -1.89 -5.02 -17.32
C LYS A 51 -3.02 -4.76 -16.33
N THR A 52 -2.71 -4.68 -15.04
CA THR A 52 -3.69 -4.30 -14.01
C THR A 52 -4.19 -2.88 -14.21
N LYS A 53 -3.31 -1.94 -14.58
CA LYS A 53 -3.70 -0.56 -14.91
C LYS A 53 -4.67 -0.48 -16.09
N GLN A 54 -4.51 -1.34 -17.09
CA GLN A 54 -5.39 -1.40 -18.26
C GLN A 54 -6.78 -1.98 -17.95
N ILE A 55 -6.87 -2.90 -16.98
CA ILE A 55 -8.13 -3.52 -16.57
C ILE A 55 -8.96 -2.57 -15.69
N LEU A 56 -8.30 -1.66 -14.96
CA LEU A 56 -8.93 -0.72 -14.03
C LEU A 56 -8.57 0.74 -14.37
N PRO A 57 -8.99 1.25 -15.54
CA PRO A 57 -8.65 2.60 -16.00
C PRO A 57 -9.27 3.71 -15.14
N GLU A 58 -10.37 3.44 -14.43
CA GLU A 58 -11.04 4.38 -13.54
C GLU A 58 -10.26 4.67 -12.26
N MET A 59 -9.19 3.91 -11.97
CA MET A 59 -8.44 4.12 -10.76
C MET A 59 -7.38 5.22 -10.89
N ASN A 60 -7.24 6.02 -9.82
CA ASN A 60 -6.24 7.06 -9.73
C ASN A 60 -4.85 6.46 -9.43
N TRP A 61 -4.17 5.97 -10.46
CA TRP A 61 -2.82 5.39 -10.36
C TRP A 61 -1.75 6.39 -9.88
N ALA A 62 -1.99 7.70 -10.05
CA ALA A 62 -1.08 8.72 -9.51
C ALA A 62 -1.14 8.77 -7.98
N CYS A 63 -2.31 8.56 -7.38
CA CYS A 63 -2.48 8.46 -5.93
C CYS A 63 -1.69 7.27 -5.35
N LEU A 64 -1.78 6.11 -6.01
CA LEU A 64 -0.99 4.92 -5.65
C LEU A 64 0.53 5.14 -5.80
N SER A 65 0.97 5.84 -6.84
CA SER A 65 2.39 6.16 -6.99
C SER A 65 2.89 7.03 -5.84
N ARG A 66 2.10 8.01 -5.40
CA ARG A 66 2.45 8.89 -4.26
C ARG A 66 2.56 8.12 -2.95
N LEU A 67 1.77 7.06 -2.75
CA LEU A 67 1.89 6.20 -1.57
C LEU A 67 3.30 5.61 -1.45
N ARG A 68 3.83 5.10 -2.57
CA ARG A 68 5.18 4.55 -2.60
C ARG A 68 6.22 5.61 -2.23
N ASP A 69 6.06 6.82 -2.75
CA ASP A 69 6.96 7.93 -2.46
C ASP A 69 6.87 8.32 -0.97
N LEU A 70 5.67 8.27 -0.38
CA LEU A 70 5.44 8.48 1.04
C LEU A 70 6.11 7.38 1.89
N ILE A 71 5.91 6.11 1.58
CA ILE A 71 6.54 4.98 2.28
C ILE A 71 8.07 5.12 2.26
N ASN A 72 8.64 5.45 1.09
CA ASN A 72 10.08 5.68 0.98
C ASN A 72 10.51 6.88 1.83
N TYR A 73 9.75 7.97 1.83
CA TYR A 73 10.02 9.13 2.68
C TYR A 73 10.03 8.73 4.16
N GLU A 74 9.03 8.00 4.63
CA GLU A 74 8.93 7.55 6.02
C GLU A 74 10.14 6.69 6.43
N VAL A 75 10.55 5.74 5.58
CA VAL A 75 11.74 4.90 5.85
C VAL A 75 13.00 5.73 6.11
N TYR A 76 13.19 6.82 5.37
CA TYR A 76 14.38 7.65 5.50
C TYR A 76 14.31 8.67 6.66
N HIS A 77 13.11 9.04 7.10
CA HIS A 77 12.92 10.17 8.01
C HIS A 77 12.40 9.79 9.39
N PHE A 78 11.61 8.74 9.50
CA PHE A 78 11.06 8.29 10.79
C PHE A 78 12.11 7.57 11.61
N LYS A 79 12.09 7.80 12.92
CA LYS A 79 13.00 7.21 13.89
C LYS A 79 12.22 6.65 15.08
N LEU A 80 12.86 5.71 15.77
CA LEU A 80 12.35 5.18 17.02
C LEU A 80 12.09 6.32 18.02
N GLY A 81 10.88 6.36 18.58
CA GLY A 81 10.44 7.38 19.52
C GLY A 81 9.78 8.62 18.91
N ASP A 82 9.84 8.79 17.59
CA ASP A 82 9.09 9.85 16.89
C ASP A 82 7.59 9.62 17.04
N VAL A 83 6.80 10.70 16.95
CA VAL A 83 5.33 10.63 17.02
C VAL A 83 4.74 11.04 15.69
N ILE A 84 3.89 10.18 15.13
CA ILE A 84 3.09 10.52 13.94
C ILE A 84 1.89 11.34 14.42
N GLU A 85 1.90 12.65 14.17
CA GLU A 85 0.85 13.55 14.65
C GLU A 85 -0.43 13.47 13.80
N THR A 86 -0.28 13.30 12.48
CA THR A 86 -1.39 13.31 11.52
C THR A 86 -1.17 12.28 10.42
N VAL A 87 -2.27 11.91 9.76
CA VAL A 87 -2.28 11.10 8.54
C VAL A 87 -2.36 12.04 7.34
N SER A 88 -1.66 11.73 6.25
CA SER A 88 -1.76 12.52 5.02
C SER A 88 -3.11 12.32 4.33
N ASP A 89 -3.58 13.33 3.59
CA ASP A 89 -4.81 13.23 2.80
C ASP A 89 -4.73 12.09 1.79
N GLU A 90 -3.55 11.83 1.22
CA GLU A 90 -3.30 10.68 0.36
C GLU A 90 -3.62 9.35 1.05
N MET A 91 -3.16 9.16 2.29
CA MET A 91 -3.42 7.94 3.06
C MET A 91 -4.90 7.74 3.35
N LEU A 92 -5.63 8.82 3.63
CA LEU A 92 -7.09 8.77 3.81
C LEU A 92 -7.79 8.30 2.52
N VAL A 93 -7.43 8.88 1.37
CA VAL A 93 -7.98 8.47 0.07
C VAL A 93 -7.64 7.00 -0.24
N LEU A 94 -6.41 6.58 0.06
CA LEU A 94 -5.95 5.22 -0.20
C LEU A 94 -6.62 4.18 0.69
N SER A 95 -6.96 4.53 1.93
CA SER A 95 -7.74 3.66 2.82
C SER A 95 -9.09 3.26 2.21
N GLU A 96 -9.67 4.11 1.36
CA GLU A 96 -10.91 3.84 0.64
C GLU A 96 -10.71 3.13 -0.70
N LEU A 97 -9.62 3.42 -1.41
CA LEU A 97 -9.37 2.91 -2.77
C LEU A 97 -8.72 1.53 -2.78
N LEU A 98 -7.75 1.29 -1.90
CA LEU A 98 -7.00 0.03 -1.87
C LEU A 98 -7.88 -1.20 -1.61
N PRO A 99 -8.89 -1.18 -0.72
CA PRO A 99 -9.78 -2.33 -0.54
C PRO A 99 -10.56 -2.67 -1.82
N LYS A 100 -11.02 -1.65 -2.55
CA LYS A 100 -11.74 -1.84 -3.83
C LYS A 100 -10.83 -2.44 -4.90
N LEU A 101 -9.58 -1.99 -4.98
CA LEU A 101 -8.60 -2.58 -5.89
C LEU A 101 -8.33 -4.04 -5.53
N ARG A 102 -8.15 -4.34 -4.24
CA ARG A 102 -7.91 -5.70 -3.76
C ARG A 102 -9.06 -6.63 -4.19
N ASP A 103 -10.29 -6.23 -3.89
CA ASP A 103 -11.49 -7.03 -4.20
C ASP A 103 -11.64 -7.25 -5.71
N CYS A 104 -11.31 -6.24 -6.54
CA CYS A 104 -11.31 -6.40 -7.99
C CYS A 104 -10.23 -7.37 -8.49
N LEU A 105 -9.00 -7.24 -7.98
CA LEU A 105 -7.89 -8.14 -8.32
C LEU A 105 -8.20 -9.58 -7.90
N GLU A 106 -8.86 -9.79 -6.76
CA GLU A 106 -9.32 -11.11 -6.33
C GLU A 106 -10.34 -11.70 -7.30
N GLN A 107 -11.32 -10.92 -7.74
CA GLN A 107 -12.31 -11.35 -8.74
C GLN A 107 -11.68 -11.71 -10.08
N GLU A 108 -10.76 -10.89 -10.59
CA GLU A 108 -10.01 -11.17 -11.81
C GLU A 108 -9.15 -12.43 -11.68
N LEU A 109 -8.52 -12.62 -10.50
CA LEU A 109 -7.74 -13.81 -10.21
C LEU A 109 -8.61 -15.07 -10.15
N GLU A 110 -9.82 -15.00 -9.60
CA GLU A 110 -10.78 -16.10 -9.61
C GLU A 110 -11.31 -16.39 -11.01
N GLY A 111 -11.58 -15.35 -11.81
CA GLY A 111 -12.00 -15.45 -13.20
C GLY A 111 -10.94 -16.15 -14.06
N ALA A 112 -9.66 -15.81 -13.87
CA ALA A 112 -8.54 -16.40 -14.59
C ALA A 112 -8.17 -17.84 -14.17
N ARG A 113 -8.76 -18.37 -13.08
CA ARG A 113 -8.62 -19.79 -12.68
C ARG A 113 -9.60 -20.70 -13.42
N LYS A 114 -10.69 -20.17 -13.95
CA LYS A 114 -11.74 -20.90 -14.68
C LYS A 114 -11.39 -21.02 -16.16
#